data_AF-A0A257UJK0-F1
#
_entry.id   AF-A0A257UJK0-F1
#
_cell.length_a   1.000
_cell.length_b   1.000
_cell.length_c   1.000
_cell.angle_alpha   90.00
_cell.angle_beta   90.00
_cell.angle_gamma   90.00
#
_symmetry.space_group_name_H-M   'P 1'
#
loop_
_entity.id
_entity.type
_entity.pdbx_description
1 polymer ?
#
loop_
_entity_poly.entity_id
_entity_poly.type
_entity_poly.pdbx_seq_one_letter_code
_entity_poly.pdbx_strand_id
1 'polypeptide(L)'
;MLVLAAACGGRPEPAPVRFDAAAEFAKVAAVHARFASARDRLERAQSQAPGPSGSPGDAALVREAAAAYDAAFARDQIVLAAFLNQALNLAPKRPETREALALYADAAVANARFLLDRGGDARQALEPLTAAERAYNALGVPVPARLAAAAAEARRPPAPAATSAPAPRPNRRHRR
;
A
#
# COMPACT_ATOMS: atom_id res chain seq x y z
N MET A 1 -34.07 48.81 -45.68
CA MET A 1 -34.55 47.73 -44.79
C MET A 1 -33.38 46.82 -44.51
N LEU A 2 -32.89 46.82 -43.26
CA LEU A 2 -31.76 46.01 -42.81
C LEU A 2 -32.32 44.78 -42.09
N VAL A 3 -32.00 43.59 -42.59
CA VAL A 3 -32.12 42.34 -41.83
C VAL A 3 -30.89 41.51 -42.17
N LEU A 4 -29.98 41.35 -41.21
CA LEU A 4 -29.13 40.16 -41.16
C LEU A 4 -28.88 39.77 -39.71
N ALA A 5 -29.24 38.51 -39.47
CA ALA A 5 -29.34 37.84 -38.21
C ALA A 5 -27.97 37.50 -37.61
N ALA A 6 -28.01 37.27 -36.30
CA ALA A 6 -26.96 36.73 -35.46
C ALA A 6 -26.21 35.53 -36.06
N ALA A 7 -24.90 35.47 -35.84
CA ALA A 7 -24.17 34.23 -35.70
C ALA A 7 -23.26 34.32 -34.47
N CYS A 8 -23.58 33.48 -33.50
CA CYS A 8 -23.05 33.43 -32.15
C CYS A 8 -21.54 33.16 -32.12
N GLY A 9 -20.85 33.88 -31.24
CA GLY A 9 -19.50 33.53 -30.80
C GLY A 9 -19.52 32.23 -30.00
N GLY A 10 -19.38 31.10 -30.69
CA GLY A 10 -19.02 29.83 -30.06
C GLY A 10 -17.52 29.84 -29.76
N ARG A 11 -17.14 30.11 -28.51
CA ARG A 11 -15.82 29.66 -28.04
C ARG A 11 -15.80 28.14 -28.16
N PRO A 12 -14.78 27.52 -28.79
CA PRO A 12 -14.67 26.08 -28.81
C PRO A 12 -14.62 25.59 -27.37
N GLU A 13 -15.59 24.75 -27.02
CA GLU A 13 -15.61 24.04 -25.74
C GLU A 13 -14.30 23.26 -25.64
N PRO A 14 -13.49 23.42 -24.56
CA PRO A 14 -12.25 22.68 -24.44
C PRO A 14 -12.60 21.19 -24.47
N ALA A 15 -11.98 20.45 -25.39
CA ALA A 15 -12.17 19.02 -25.51
C ALA A 15 -11.99 18.37 -24.12
N PRO A 16 -12.85 17.42 -23.71
CA PRO A 16 -12.70 16.77 -22.43
C PRO A 16 -11.30 16.14 -22.36
N VAL A 17 -10.54 16.49 -21.32
CA VAL A 17 -9.19 15.94 -21.09
C VAL A 17 -9.32 14.43 -21.04
N ARG A 18 -8.90 13.74 -22.09
CA ARG A 18 -8.87 12.28 -22.13
C ARG A 18 -7.78 11.82 -21.16
N PHE A 19 -8.13 10.87 -20.29
CA PHE A 19 -7.16 10.21 -19.42
C PHE A 19 -6.13 9.46 -20.27
N ASP A 20 -4.89 9.94 -20.27
CA ASP A 20 -3.76 9.27 -20.91
C ASP A 20 -3.12 8.30 -19.92
N ALA A 21 -3.60 7.04 -19.95
CA ALA A 21 -3.13 6.00 -19.05
C ALA A 21 -1.61 5.78 -19.13
N ALA A 22 -1.00 5.94 -20.31
CA ALA A 22 0.44 5.72 -20.46
C ALA A 22 1.25 6.87 -19.84
N ALA A 23 0.86 8.12 -20.11
CA ALA A 23 1.52 9.28 -19.53
C ALA A 23 1.35 9.36 -18.01
N GLU A 24 0.17 9.03 -17.49
CA GLU A 24 -0.08 9.01 -16.05
C GLU A 24 0.65 7.85 -15.36
N PHE A 25 0.70 6.67 -15.99
CA PHE A 25 1.45 5.54 -15.44
C PHE A 25 2.95 5.77 -15.44
N ALA A 26 3.51 6.48 -16.43
CA ALA A 26 4.92 6.86 -16.40
C ALA A 26 5.30 7.65 -15.13
N LYS A 27 4.37 8.45 -14.58
CA LYS A 27 4.57 9.14 -13.29
C LYS A 27 4.59 8.15 -12.13
N VAL A 28 3.69 7.16 -12.13
CA VAL A 28 3.67 6.06 -11.14
C VAL A 28 5.00 5.31 -11.19
N ALA A 29 5.43 4.85 -12.37
CA ALA A 29 6.68 4.12 -12.55
C ALA A 29 7.89 4.93 -12.05
N ALA A 30 7.94 6.23 -12.34
CA ALA A 30 9.04 7.10 -11.90
C ALA A 30 9.10 7.27 -10.39
N VAL A 31 7.96 7.46 -9.70
CA VAL A 31 7.95 7.55 -8.24
C VAL A 31 8.20 6.21 -7.57
N HIS A 32 7.71 5.11 -8.17
CA HIS A 32 7.92 3.77 -7.66
C HIS A 32 9.40 3.36 -7.71
N ALA A 33 10.09 3.71 -8.80
CA ALA A 33 11.54 3.50 -8.91
C ALA A 33 12.33 4.27 -7.83
N ARG A 34 11.89 5.50 -7.50
CA ARG A 34 12.50 6.30 -6.41
C ARG A 34 12.25 5.66 -5.05
N PHE A 35 11.03 5.18 -4.80
CA PHE A 35 10.70 4.44 -3.59
C PHE A 35 11.55 3.18 -3.45
N ALA A 36 11.66 2.36 -4.50
CA ALA A 36 12.50 1.17 -4.50
C ALA A 36 13.97 1.50 -4.19
N SER A 37 14.51 2.55 -4.82
CA SER A 37 15.88 3.01 -4.53
C SER A 37 16.06 3.47 -3.08
N ALA A 38 15.08 4.17 -2.50
CA ALA A 38 15.12 4.61 -1.11
C ALA A 38 15.03 3.44 -0.13
N ARG A 39 14.20 2.42 -0.42
CA ARG A 39 14.15 1.17 0.34
C ARG A 39 15.50 0.46 0.34
N ASP A 40 16.09 0.25 -0.83
CA ASP A 40 17.38 -0.43 -0.93
C ASP A 40 18.50 0.34 -0.21
N ARG A 41 18.43 1.68 -0.17
CA ARG A 41 19.35 2.51 0.62
C ARG A 41 19.16 2.31 2.12
N LEU A 42 17.92 2.27 2.59
CA LEU A 42 17.60 2.01 3.99
C LEU A 42 18.06 0.62 4.43
N GLU A 43 17.77 -0.41 3.64
CA GLU A 43 18.22 -1.79 3.91
C GLU A 43 19.75 -1.87 3.98
N ARG A 44 20.46 -1.22 3.04
CA ARG A 44 21.92 -1.15 3.08
C ARG A 44 22.42 -0.44 4.35
N ALA A 45 21.87 0.72 4.68
CA ALA A 45 22.24 1.47 5.89
C ALA A 45 22.02 0.64 7.16
N GLN A 46 20.90 -0.08 7.26
CA GLN A 46 20.59 -0.97 8.38
C GLN A 46 21.53 -2.17 8.45
N SER A 47 21.88 -2.78 7.31
CA SER A 47 22.81 -3.92 7.26
C SER A 47 24.26 -3.55 7.61
N GLN A 48 24.64 -2.29 7.38
CA GLN A 48 25.99 -1.78 7.64
C GLN A 48 26.14 -1.22 9.06
N ALA A 49 25.03 -0.94 9.76
CA ALA A 49 25.06 -0.42 11.13
C ALA A 49 25.47 -1.55 12.11
N PRO A 50 26.62 -1.42 12.81
CA PRO A 50 27.11 -2.47 13.69
C PRO A 50 26.33 -2.49 15.02
N GLY A 51 25.18 -3.18 15.04
CA GLY A 51 24.43 -3.50 16.26
C GLY A 51 24.12 -2.31 17.19
N PRO A 52 23.72 -2.57 18.45
CA PRO A 52 23.41 -1.51 19.43
C PRO A 52 24.65 -0.74 19.94
N SER A 53 25.87 -1.10 19.48
CA SER A 53 27.14 -0.51 19.88
C SER A 53 27.76 0.42 18.82
N GLY A 54 27.07 0.66 17.71
CA GLY A 54 27.60 1.38 16.57
C GLY A 54 27.89 2.85 16.82
N SER A 55 28.69 3.45 15.94
CA SER A 55 29.11 4.84 16.10
C SER A 55 27.90 5.78 15.91
N PRO A 56 27.91 6.99 16.51
CA PRO A 56 26.87 7.99 16.28
C PRO A 56 26.65 8.35 14.80
N GLY A 57 27.70 8.19 13.96
CA GLY A 57 27.62 8.38 12.50
C GLY A 57 26.75 7.33 11.82
N ASP A 58 26.80 6.08 12.25
CA ASP A 58 25.99 5.00 11.68
C ASP A 58 24.50 5.19 11.98
N ALA A 59 24.19 5.65 13.20
CA ALA A 59 22.82 6.01 13.58
C ALA A 59 22.28 7.21 12.80
N ALA A 60 23.14 8.18 12.44
CA ALA A 60 22.75 9.32 11.61
C ALA A 60 22.40 8.89 10.18
N LEU A 61 23.21 8.01 9.58
CA LEU A 61 22.97 7.47 8.22
C LEU A 61 21.67 6.67 8.14
N VAL A 62 21.40 5.82 9.14
CA VAL A 62 20.13 5.06 9.20
C VAL A 62 18.93 6.00 9.31
N ARG A 63 19.01 7.05 10.14
CA ARG A 63 17.93 8.05 10.27
C ARG A 63 17.69 8.83 8.98
N GLU A 64 18.75 9.25 8.30
CA GLU A 64 18.62 9.95 7.01
C GLU A 64 18.00 9.04 5.94
N ALA A 65 18.46 7.79 5.84
CA ALA A 65 17.90 6.82 4.91
C ALA A 65 16.42 6.50 5.23
N ALA A 66 16.06 6.44 6.52
CA ALA A 66 14.68 6.23 6.95
C ALA A 66 13.78 7.42 6.56
N ALA A 67 14.22 8.65 6.79
CA ALA A 67 13.47 9.84 6.40
C ALA A 67 13.29 9.92 4.87
N ALA A 68 14.32 9.58 4.10
CA ALA A 68 14.24 9.52 2.64
C ALA A 68 13.28 8.41 2.16
N TYR A 69 13.29 7.26 2.82
CA TYR A 69 12.35 6.16 2.57
C TYR A 69 10.90 6.61 2.83
N ASP A 70 10.61 7.21 3.99
CA ASP A 70 9.27 7.64 4.36
C ASP A 70 8.70 8.68 3.38
N ALA A 71 9.53 9.65 2.99
CA ALA A 71 9.15 10.66 2.00
C ALA A 71 8.86 10.04 0.62
N ALA A 72 9.69 9.09 0.18
CA ALA A 72 9.51 8.41 -1.10
C ALA A 72 8.27 7.50 -1.09
N PHE A 73 8.05 6.78 0.01
CA PHE A 73 6.88 5.93 0.21
C PHE A 73 5.59 6.75 0.18
N ALA A 74 5.51 7.85 0.95
CA ALA A 74 4.34 8.72 0.95
C ALA A 74 4.03 9.26 -0.45
N ARG A 75 5.06 9.64 -1.21
CA ARG A 75 4.88 10.14 -2.59
C ARG A 75 4.41 9.04 -3.54
N ASP A 76 4.99 7.84 -3.46
CA ASP A 76 4.59 6.67 -4.25
C ASP A 76 3.10 6.36 -4.03
N GLN A 77 2.67 6.27 -2.77
CA GLN A 77 1.28 5.97 -2.44
C GLN A 77 0.29 7.03 -2.93
N ILE A 78 0.62 8.32 -2.82
CA ILE A 78 -0.23 9.41 -3.32
C ILE A 78 -0.43 9.31 -4.83
N VAL A 79 0.66 9.11 -5.58
CA VAL A 79 0.59 9.08 -7.05
C VAL A 79 -0.06 7.79 -7.55
N LEU A 80 0.24 6.66 -6.92
CA LEU A 80 -0.38 5.38 -7.24
C LEU A 80 -1.89 5.40 -6.99
N ALA A 81 -2.33 5.92 -5.85
CA ALA A 81 -3.75 6.06 -5.54
C ALA A 81 -4.46 6.99 -6.52
N ALA A 82 -3.85 8.14 -6.85
CA ALA A 82 -4.40 9.08 -7.83
C ALA A 82 -4.58 8.42 -9.21
N PHE A 83 -3.59 7.64 -9.65
CA PHE A 83 -3.68 6.88 -10.90
C PHE A 83 -4.80 5.84 -10.85
N LEU A 84 -4.84 4.97 -9.83
CA LEU A 84 -5.81 3.88 -9.74
C LEU A 84 -7.26 4.37 -9.64
N ASN A 85 -7.49 5.50 -8.96
CA ASN A 85 -8.81 6.12 -8.87
C ASN A 85 -9.39 6.47 -10.25
N GLN A 86 -8.53 6.84 -11.21
CA GLN A 86 -8.94 7.15 -12.58
C GLN A 86 -8.89 5.90 -13.47
N ALA A 87 -7.79 5.17 -13.44
CA ALA A 87 -7.49 4.07 -14.35
C ALA A 87 -8.49 2.91 -14.24
N LEU A 88 -8.94 2.57 -13.03
CA LEU A 88 -9.93 1.50 -12.82
C LEU A 88 -11.29 1.80 -13.48
N ASN A 89 -11.63 3.08 -13.66
CA ASN A 89 -12.89 3.51 -14.27
C ASN A 89 -12.74 3.84 -15.76
N LEU A 90 -11.70 4.59 -16.11
CA LEU A 90 -11.53 5.18 -17.44
C LEU A 90 -10.74 4.28 -18.39
N ALA A 91 -9.90 3.38 -17.85
CA ALA A 91 -8.98 2.56 -18.63
C ALA A 91 -8.78 1.14 -18.05
N PRO A 92 -9.84 0.40 -17.63
CA PRO A 92 -9.70 -0.85 -16.88
C PRO A 92 -8.96 -1.97 -17.64
N LYS A 93 -8.99 -1.94 -18.97
CA LYS A 93 -8.39 -2.98 -19.83
C LYS A 93 -6.95 -2.68 -20.25
N ARG A 94 -6.41 -1.51 -19.86
CA ARG A 94 -5.05 -1.10 -20.20
C ARG A 94 -4.02 -1.90 -19.39
N PRO A 95 -2.88 -2.28 -19.98
CA PRO A 95 -1.82 -2.98 -19.25
C PRO A 95 -1.31 -2.15 -18.06
N GLU A 96 -1.22 -0.83 -18.22
CA GLU A 96 -0.78 0.10 -17.19
C GLU A 96 -1.66 0.03 -15.92
N THR A 97 -2.97 -0.17 -16.09
CA THR A 97 -3.91 -0.34 -14.97
C THR A 97 -3.62 -1.61 -14.18
N ARG A 98 -3.30 -2.71 -14.88
CA ARG A 98 -2.96 -3.99 -14.24
C ARG A 98 -1.62 -3.93 -13.53
N GLU A 99 -0.64 -3.26 -14.14
CA GLU A 99 0.68 -3.07 -13.53
C GLU A 99 0.58 -2.21 -12.26
N ALA A 100 -0.12 -1.08 -12.31
CA ALA A 100 -0.36 -0.27 -11.12
C ALA A 100 -1.11 -1.04 -10.02
N LEU A 101 -2.11 -1.85 -10.39
CA LEU A 101 -2.82 -2.67 -9.42
C LEU A 101 -1.91 -3.73 -8.78
N ALA A 102 -0.97 -4.28 -9.53
CA ALA A 102 0.04 -5.19 -9.00
C ALA A 102 0.96 -4.50 -7.98
N LEU A 103 1.40 -3.26 -8.26
CA LEU A 103 2.18 -2.46 -7.31
C LEU A 103 1.40 -2.19 -6.02
N TYR A 104 0.13 -1.84 -6.13
CA TYR A 104 -0.74 -1.61 -4.98
C TYR A 104 -0.94 -2.88 -4.14
N ALA A 105 -1.17 -4.02 -4.79
CA ALA A 105 -1.28 -5.31 -4.11
C ALA A 105 0.01 -5.71 -3.39
N ASP A 106 1.17 -5.43 -3.99
CA ASP A 106 2.47 -5.65 -3.34
C ASP A 106 2.66 -4.80 -2.09
N ALA A 107 2.31 -3.52 -2.16
CA ALA A 107 2.34 -2.63 -1.00
C ALA A 107 1.39 -3.11 0.11
N ALA A 108 0.17 -3.53 -0.25
CA ALA A 108 -0.80 -4.06 0.71
C ALA A 108 -0.30 -5.32 1.42
N VAL A 109 0.31 -6.26 0.67
CA VAL A 109 0.89 -7.49 1.23
C VAL A 109 2.06 -7.17 2.16
N ALA A 110 2.97 -6.27 1.75
CA ALA A 110 4.11 -5.88 2.58
C ALA A 110 3.66 -5.20 3.88
N ASN A 111 2.70 -4.27 3.80
CA ASN A 111 2.15 -3.60 4.98
C ASN A 111 1.44 -4.59 5.91
N ALA A 112 0.66 -5.53 5.37
CA ALA A 112 -0.01 -6.54 6.16
C ALA A 112 0.98 -7.42 6.93
N ARG A 113 2.05 -7.88 6.29
CA ARG A 113 3.11 -8.65 6.97
C ARG A 113 3.73 -7.86 8.11
N PHE A 114 4.11 -6.61 7.84
CA PHE A 114 4.68 -5.74 8.87
C PHE A 114 3.77 -5.56 10.09
N LEU A 115 2.47 -5.36 9.87
CA LEU A 115 1.49 -5.22 10.94
C LEU A 115 1.33 -6.53 11.72
N LEU A 116 1.20 -7.67 11.04
CA LEU A 116 1.00 -8.97 11.68
C LEU A 116 2.24 -9.41 12.48
N ASP A 117 3.45 -9.21 11.93
CA ASP A 117 4.71 -9.57 12.59
C ASP A 117 4.97 -8.78 13.88
N ARG A 118 4.45 -7.55 13.95
CA ARG A 118 4.60 -6.67 15.13
C ARG A 118 3.44 -6.73 16.11
N GLY A 119 2.50 -7.68 15.92
CA GLY A 119 1.31 -7.79 16.75
C GLY A 119 0.35 -6.58 16.62
N GLY A 120 0.38 -5.91 15.47
CA GLY A 120 -0.54 -4.84 15.11
C GLY A 120 -1.96 -5.34 14.86
N ASP A 121 -2.88 -4.41 14.65
CA ASP A 121 -4.28 -4.74 14.42
C ASP A 121 -4.47 -5.43 13.05
N ALA A 122 -4.82 -6.72 13.08
CA ALA A 122 -5.12 -7.50 11.89
C ALA A 122 -6.22 -6.88 11.02
N ARG A 123 -7.14 -6.08 11.59
CA ARG A 123 -8.15 -5.35 10.82
C ARG A 123 -7.54 -4.26 9.95
N GLN A 124 -6.52 -3.56 10.45
CA GLN A 124 -5.78 -2.55 9.68
C GLN A 124 -4.98 -3.19 8.54
N ALA A 125 -4.48 -4.42 8.73
CA ALA A 125 -3.85 -5.19 7.67
C ALA A 125 -4.86 -5.64 6.60
N LEU A 126 -6.09 -6.00 7.00
CA LEU A 126 -7.08 -6.60 6.12
C LEU A 126 -7.72 -5.64 5.12
N GLU A 127 -7.88 -4.37 5.48
CA GLU A 127 -8.53 -3.36 4.63
C GLU A 127 -7.85 -3.17 3.26
N PRO A 128 -6.53 -2.84 3.18
CA PRO A 128 -5.87 -2.65 1.89
C PRO A 128 -5.81 -3.94 1.07
N LEU A 129 -5.67 -5.10 1.72
CA LEU A 129 -5.71 -6.41 1.05
C LEU A 129 -7.06 -6.65 0.38
N THR A 130 -8.16 -6.40 1.10
CA THR A 130 -9.52 -6.59 0.59
C THR A 130 -9.85 -5.58 -0.51
N ALA A 131 -9.34 -4.34 -0.42
CA ALA A 131 -9.46 -3.36 -1.49
C ALA A 131 -8.76 -3.83 -2.77
N ALA A 132 -7.55 -4.40 -2.67
CA ALA A 132 -6.83 -4.95 -3.81
C ALA A 132 -7.58 -6.15 -4.43
N GLU A 133 -8.04 -7.11 -3.62
CA GLU A 133 -8.82 -8.27 -4.10
C GLU A 133 -10.08 -7.83 -4.86
N ARG A 134 -10.82 -6.85 -4.33
CA ARG A 134 -12.00 -6.29 -4.99
C ARG A 134 -11.66 -5.66 -6.34
N ALA A 135 -10.54 -4.95 -6.44
CA ALA A 135 -10.11 -4.37 -7.72
C ALA A 135 -9.76 -5.45 -8.76
N TYR A 136 -9.05 -6.52 -8.38
CA TYR A 136 -8.79 -7.66 -9.28
C TYR A 136 -10.10 -8.31 -9.76
N ASN A 137 -11.03 -8.55 -8.84
CA ASN A 137 -12.34 -9.14 -9.16
C ASN A 137 -13.17 -8.23 -10.08
N ALA A 138 -13.17 -6.91 -9.84
CA ALA A 138 -13.90 -5.95 -10.68
C ALA A 138 -13.35 -5.88 -12.12
N LEU A 139 -12.05 -6.09 -12.29
CA LEU A 139 -11.40 -6.17 -13.60
C LEU A 139 -11.56 -7.54 -14.27
N GLY A 140 -12.18 -8.53 -13.60
CA GLY A 140 -12.35 -9.90 -14.10
C GLY A 140 -11.02 -10.63 -14.30
N VAL A 141 -9.98 -10.27 -13.55
CA VAL A 141 -8.66 -10.92 -13.61
C VAL A 141 -8.39 -11.74 -12.34
N PRO A 142 -7.60 -12.82 -12.43
CA PRO A 142 -7.28 -13.64 -11.27
C PRO A 142 -6.58 -12.84 -10.17
N VAL A 143 -7.03 -13.03 -8.93
CA VAL A 143 -6.35 -12.49 -7.74
C VAL A 143 -4.98 -13.18 -7.59
N PRO A 144 -3.87 -12.44 -7.44
CA PRO A 144 -2.55 -13.04 -7.22
C PRO A 144 -2.53 -13.92 -5.97
N ALA A 145 -1.94 -15.11 -6.05
CA ALA A 145 -1.88 -16.07 -4.95
C ALA A 145 -1.28 -15.48 -3.66
N ARG A 146 -0.24 -14.64 -3.78
CA ARG A 146 0.37 -13.92 -2.65
C ARG A 146 -0.60 -13.00 -1.91
N LEU A 147 -1.48 -12.32 -2.66
CA LEU A 147 -2.48 -11.41 -2.11
C LEU A 147 -3.57 -12.21 -1.40
N ALA A 148 -4.07 -13.26 -2.05
CA ALA A 148 -5.07 -14.16 -1.47
C ALA A 148 -4.57 -14.83 -0.18
N ALA A 149 -3.30 -15.26 -0.16
CA ALA A 149 -2.67 -15.85 1.02
C ALA A 149 -2.57 -14.84 2.18
N ALA A 150 -2.10 -13.61 1.92
CA ALA A 150 -2.01 -12.58 2.94
C ALA A 150 -3.39 -12.19 3.49
N ALA A 151 -4.42 -12.12 2.63
CA ALA A 151 -5.78 -11.83 3.06
C ALA A 151 -6.38 -12.97 3.89
N ALA A 152 -6.11 -14.23 3.53
CA ALA A 152 -6.53 -15.39 4.33
C ALA A 152 -5.85 -15.41 5.71
N GLU A 153 -4.57 -15.06 5.76
CA GLU A 153 -3.82 -14.94 7.02
C GLU A 153 -4.38 -13.83 7.92
N ALA A 154 -4.60 -12.63 7.38
CA ALA A 154 -5.16 -11.50 8.13
C ALA A 154 -6.61 -11.75 8.62
N ARG A 155 -7.37 -12.66 7.97
CA ARG A 155 -8.71 -13.08 8.40
C ARG A 155 -8.69 -14.13 9.51
N ARG A 156 -7.56 -14.78 9.76
CA ARG A 156 -7.48 -15.86 10.75
C ARG A 156 -7.72 -15.27 12.14
N PRO A 157 -8.62 -15.85 12.96
CA PRO A 157 -8.79 -15.41 14.33
C PRO A 157 -7.46 -15.58 15.10
N PRO A 158 -7.17 -14.72 16.10
CA PRO A 158 -6.02 -14.92 16.96
C PRO A 158 -6.13 -16.31 17.59
N ALA A 159 -5.00 -17.02 17.69
CA ALA A 159 -4.97 -18.32 18.37
C ALA A 159 -5.59 -18.14 19.76
N PRO A 160 -6.44 -19.09 20.23
CA PRO A 160 -6.99 -18.99 21.57
C PRO A 160 -5.81 -18.82 22.54
N ALA A 161 -5.87 -17.77 23.36
CA ALA A 161 -4.89 -17.57 24.42
C ALA A 161 -4.79 -18.90 25.18
N ALA A 162 -3.58 -19.43 25.33
CA ALA A 162 -3.37 -20.63 26.13
C ALA A 162 -3.95 -20.34 27.51
N THR A 163 -5.13 -20.90 27.80
CA THR A 163 -5.78 -20.77 29.09
C THR A 163 -4.85 -21.42 30.08
N SER A 164 -4.01 -20.62 30.74
CA SER A 164 -3.25 -21.05 31.90
C SER A 164 -4.28 -21.67 32.85
N ALA A 165 -4.20 -22.98 33.02
CA ALA A 165 -5.09 -23.72 33.89
C ALA A 165 -5.15 -23.01 35.25
N PRO A 166 -6.34 -22.81 35.84
CA PRO A 166 -6.45 -22.15 37.13
C PRO A 166 -5.57 -22.90 38.14
N ALA A 167 -4.66 -22.16 38.78
CA ALA A 167 -3.76 -22.71 39.79
C ALA A 167 -4.58 -23.50 40.84
N PRO A 168 -4.16 -24.72 41.22
CA PRO A 168 -4.89 -25.52 42.19
C PRO A 168 -5.00 -24.75 43.50
N ARG A 169 -6.24 -24.53 43.97
CA ARG A 169 -6.51 -23.84 45.23
C ARG A 169 -5.81 -24.57 46.39
N PRO A 170 -5.10 -23.86 47.28
CA PRO A 170 -4.46 -24.49 48.41
C PRO A 170 -5.52 -25.10 49.35
N ASN A 171 -5.37 -26.40 49.60
CA ASN A 171 -6.24 -27.18 50.46
C ASN A 171 -6.09 -26.70 51.91
N ARG A 172 -7.02 -25.88 52.41
CA ARG A 172 -7.13 -25.52 53.82
C ARG A 172 -7.55 -26.76 54.61
N ARG A 173 -6.58 -27.57 55.01
CA ARG A 173 -6.79 -28.58 56.06
C ARG A 173 -6.94 -27.85 57.39
N HIS A 174 -8.14 -27.95 57.95
CA HIS A 174 -8.42 -27.68 59.35
C HIS A 174 -7.41 -28.41 60.24
N ARG A 175 -6.68 -27.65 61.07
CA ARG A 175 -6.12 -28.19 62.31
C ARG A 175 -7.06 -27.78 63.44
N ARG A 176 -7.41 -28.81 64.22
CA ARG A 176 -8.19 -28.78 65.45
C ARG A 176 -7.49 -27.97 66.52
#